data_AF-G0MUC2-F1
#
_entry.id   AF-G0MUC2-F1
#
_cell.length_a   1.000
_cell.length_b   1.000
_cell.length_c   1.000
_cell.angle_alpha   90.00
_cell.angle_beta   90.00
_cell.angle_gamma   90.00
#
_symmetry.space_group_name_H-M   'P 1'
#
loop_
_entity.id
_entity.type
_entity.pdbx_description
1 polymer ?
#
loop_
_entity_poly.entity_id
_entity_poly.type
_entity_poly.pdbx_seq_one_letter_code
_entity_poly.pdbx_strand_id
1 'polypeptide(L)'
;MIFQRILLFCTLPSIYCSNKYEQDLKHVLDSYMWKDPNCTFNHFEINSTTIKSFPQCSNVYGILVINEKTDLNLAQLQNRFKNLRKLYGGIIIENTNWTSVSIFPTNLYINLYCENYVFHIRNNSKLTDGQLLWDLDWIPNENREDCDFRVENNPQLDMEYYCESENLEKLLKIRTSGNLKNCGCQGDQITSETLPSYSKCTKLFNGLKLSNITDLSSLSALSNIREIRGDIDIQNTSIQNLTFLENMLRWKGFQNFLHGSIIANFENLHPEFCVTIEEILKIFELQLSFVHFHGKVCDETGDIGDLILCRFKSMNELPNNCQIILGDFVIEKGDEDHFTKLPDLTLIIDSDPVFQIIGNKNLKNPTIETLWSIITRDEKREAVFQDNRPDIFPSGVCRLVTEFYGSVPADRKYRTRLNYIGGDCGEYVQVKSSEDRKIWSLLMSILAAQLLVYGRPNR
;
A
#
# COMPACT_ATOMS: atom_id res chain seq x y z
N MET A 1 24.28 -6.39 28.73
CA MET A 1 23.69 -5.09 29.07
C MET A 1 22.38 -4.97 28.30
N ILE A 2 21.27 -5.17 29.00
CA ILE A 2 19.92 -5.26 28.45
C ILE A 2 19.39 -3.84 28.24
N PHE A 3 19.13 -3.46 26.99
CA PHE A 3 18.34 -2.26 26.66
C PHE A 3 16.88 -2.68 26.56
N GLN A 4 16.18 -2.59 27.68
CA GLN A 4 14.73 -2.78 27.75
C GLN A 4 14.08 -1.50 27.22
N ARG A 5 13.45 -1.56 26.03
CA ARG A 5 12.63 -0.48 25.51
C ARG A 5 11.39 -0.33 26.39
N ILE A 6 11.40 0.71 27.21
CA ILE A 6 10.27 1.12 28.04
C ILE A 6 9.19 1.68 27.11
N LEU A 7 8.10 0.93 26.94
CA LEU A 7 6.79 1.49 26.60
C LEU A 7 6.42 2.45 27.75
N LEU A 8 6.52 3.75 27.52
CA LEU A 8 6.00 4.76 28.44
C LEU A 8 4.47 4.69 28.41
N PHE A 9 3.90 3.85 29.26
CA PHE A 9 2.54 4.04 29.75
C PHE A 9 2.52 5.37 30.53
N CYS A 10 1.52 6.21 30.22
CA CYS A 10 1.25 7.45 30.93
C CYS A 10 0.91 7.15 32.40
N THR A 11 1.92 7.15 33.26
CA THR A 11 1.75 7.12 34.71
C THR A 11 2.70 8.15 35.35
N LEU A 12 2.14 9.37 35.61
CA LEU A 12 2.66 10.56 36.36
C LEU A 12 3.33 11.71 35.54
N PRO A 13 3.10 13.00 35.89
CA PRO A 13 1.85 13.72 36.20
C PRO A 13 1.58 14.92 35.24
N SER A 14 0.34 15.09 34.79
CA SER A 14 -0.37 16.31 34.30
C SER A 14 0.32 17.28 33.29
N ILE A 15 1.55 17.73 33.54
CA ILE A 15 2.20 18.85 32.83
C ILE A 15 2.71 18.43 31.44
N TYR A 16 3.24 17.22 31.31
CA TYR A 16 3.80 16.73 30.05
C TYR A 16 2.74 16.50 28.96
N CYS A 17 1.55 16.02 29.34
CA CYS A 17 0.42 15.86 28.41
C CYS A 17 -0.16 17.20 27.96
N SER A 18 -0.26 18.19 28.86
CA SER A 18 -0.74 19.54 28.51
C SER A 18 0.12 20.18 27.42
N ASN A 19 1.45 20.07 27.56
CA ASN A 19 2.40 20.65 26.60
C ASN A 19 2.29 19.98 25.21
N LYS A 20 1.99 18.67 25.17
CA LYS A 20 1.75 17.96 23.91
C LYS A 20 0.49 18.48 23.20
N TYR A 21 -0.64 18.56 23.90
CA TYR A 21 -1.91 19.03 23.30
C TYR A 21 -1.84 20.49 22.83
N GLU A 22 -1.06 21.34 23.49
CA GLU A 22 -0.81 22.71 23.04
C GLU A 22 -0.02 22.76 21.72
N GLN A 23 1.02 21.94 21.59
CA GLN A 23 1.81 21.84 20.35
C GLN A 23 0.98 21.29 19.20
N ASP A 24 0.19 20.27 19.49
CA ASP A 24 -0.74 19.63 18.58
C ASP A 24 -1.80 20.62 18.07
N LEU A 25 -2.42 21.39 18.98
CA LEU A 25 -3.39 22.41 18.60
C LEU A 25 -2.75 23.49 17.73
N LYS A 26 -1.55 23.95 18.12
CA LYS A 26 -0.80 24.91 17.32
C LYS A 26 -0.54 24.39 15.91
N HIS A 27 -0.10 23.14 15.78
CA HIS A 27 0.14 22.52 14.47
C HIS A 27 -1.13 22.52 13.61
N VAL A 28 -2.27 22.05 14.14
CA VAL A 28 -3.55 22.09 13.42
C VAL A 28 -3.90 23.49 12.96
N LEU A 29 -3.80 24.48 13.85
CA LEU A 29 -4.15 25.85 13.51
C LEU A 29 -3.18 26.44 12.47
N ASP A 30 -1.89 26.18 12.56
CA ASP A 30 -0.87 26.69 11.63
C ASP A 30 -1.01 26.04 10.24
N SER A 31 -1.50 24.80 10.14
CA SER A 31 -1.73 24.12 8.85
C SER A 31 -2.87 24.72 8.02
N TYR A 32 -3.81 25.47 8.62
CA TYR A 32 -4.92 26.10 7.90
C TYR A 32 -4.74 27.62 7.80
N MET A 33 -4.08 28.06 6.73
CA MET A 33 -3.75 29.48 6.48
C MET A 33 -4.98 30.40 6.32
N TRP A 34 -6.09 29.88 5.79
CA TRP A 34 -7.32 30.65 5.50
C TRP A 34 -8.46 30.38 6.49
N LYS A 35 -8.15 29.87 7.68
CA LYS A 35 -9.17 29.65 8.72
C LYS A 35 -9.79 30.97 9.17
N ASP A 36 -11.10 30.95 9.42
CA ASP A 36 -11.79 32.07 10.09
C ASP A 36 -11.42 32.07 11.58
N PRO A 37 -10.78 33.14 12.09
CA PRO A 37 -10.44 33.24 13.52
C PRO A 37 -11.66 33.12 14.44
N ASN A 38 -12.84 33.56 14.00
CA ASN A 38 -14.08 33.47 14.79
C ASN A 38 -14.64 32.05 14.88
N CYS A 39 -14.18 31.16 13.99
CA CYS A 39 -14.54 29.75 13.97
C CYS A 39 -13.40 28.85 14.48
N THR A 40 -12.43 29.45 15.17
CA THR A 40 -11.30 28.73 15.77
C THR A 40 -11.57 28.49 17.25
N PHE A 41 -11.38 27.26 17.71
CA PHE A 41 -11.37 26.93 19.13
C PHE A 41 -9.93 26.91 19.65
N ASN A 42 -9.52 27.98 20.33
CA ASN A 42 -8.15 28.16 20.84
C ASN A 42 -7.87 27.42 22.16
N HIS A 43 -8.80 26.58 22.61
CA HIS A 43 -8.59 25.64 23.71
C HIS A 43 -8.65 24.22 23.13
N PHE A 44 -8.14 23.23 23.86
CA PHE A 44 -8.26 21.82 23.48
C PHE A 44 -9.15 21.04 24.47
N GLU A 45 -8.95 21.28 25.78
CA GLU A 45 -9.70 20.60 26.83
C GLU A 45 -11.14 21.13 26.92
N ILE A 46 -12.12 20.24 26.96
CA ILE A 46 -13.54 20.57 27.03
C ILE A 46 -14.03 20.45 28.48
N ASN A 47 -14.41 21.58 29.07
CA ASN A 47 -15.06 21.67 30.38
C ASN A 47 -15.98 22.91 30.43
N SER A 48 -16.70 23.11 31.53
CA SER A 48 -17.66 24.21 31.70
C SER A 48 -17.06 25.62 31.54
N THR A 49 -15.75 25.77 31.65
CA THR A 49 -15.03 27.03 31.43
C THR A 49 -14.70 27.21 29.95
N THR A 50 -13.97 26.27 29.35
CA THR A 50 -13.46 26.40 27.97
C THR A 50 -14.57 26.29 26.94
N ILE A 51 -15.62 25.51 27.20
CA ILE A 51 -16.74 25.30 26.27
C ILE A 51 -17.47 26.61 25.93
N LYS A 52 -17.41 27.63 26.80
CA LYS A 52 -17.99 28.96 26.58
C LYS A 52 -17.33 29.69 25.41
N SER A 53 -16.06 29.40 25.15
CA SER A 53 -15.30 29.93 24.01
C SER A 53 -15.49 29.12 22.73
N PHE A 54 -16.21 27.99 22.77
CA PHE A 54 -16.41 27.17 21.58
C PHE A 54 -17.24 27.92 20.52
N PRO A 55 -16.77 28.07 19.28
CA PRO A 55 -17.42 28.91 18.29
C PRO A 55 -18.79 28.37 17.86
N GLN A 56 -19.74 29.26 17.53
CA GLN A 56 -21.06 28.89 17.01
C GLN A 56 -21.04 28.82 15.47
N CYS A 57 -20.08 28.09 14.92
CA CYS A 57 -19.86 27.95 13.47
C CYS A 57 -20.22 26.56 12.95
N SER A 58 -20.47 26.47 11.64
CA SER A 58 -20.64 25.20 10.93
C SER A 58 -19.32 24.47 10.68
N ASN A 59 -18.26 25.22 10.39
CA ASN A 59 -16.92 24.71 10.21
C ASN A 59 -16.11 25.20 11.40
N VAL A 60 -15.44 24.30 12.12
CA VAL A 60 -14.63 24.66 13.30
C VAL A 60 -13.22 24.12 13.13
N TYR A 61 -12.25 24.93 13.53
CA TYR A 61 -10.83 24.57 13.54
C TYR A 61 -10.38 24.38 14.99
N GLY A 62 -9.83 23.22 15.31
CA GLY A 62 -9.33 22.92 16.64
C GLY A 62 -9.37 21.45 17.00
N ILE A 63 -9.00 21.15 18.24
CA ILE A 63 -8.95 19.79 18.79
C ILE A 63 -9.92 19.72 19.96
N LEU A 64 -10.72 18.64 20.01
CA LEU A 64 -11.65 18.41 21.11
C LEU A 64 -11.10 17.31 22.01
N VAL A 65 -10.65 17.67 23.21
CA VAL A 65 -10.17 16.73 24.24
C VAL A 65 -11.21 16.64 25.35
N ILE A 66 -11.81 15.46 25.49
CA ILE A 66 -12.76 15.11 26.54
C ILE A 66 -12.10 14.07 27.43
N ASN A 67 -12.00 14.36 28.72
CA ASN A 67 -11.33 13.46 29.67
C ASN A 67 -11.95 13.51 31.07
N GLU A 68 -11.26 12.99 32.07
CA GLU A 68 -11.73 12.94 33.46
C GLU A 68 -12.02 14.33 34.08
N LYS A 69 -11.52 15.42 33.49
CA LYS A 69 -11.75 16.80 33.94
C LYS A 69 -13.01 17.42 33.35
N THR A 70 -13.65 16.79 32.37
CA THR A 70 -14.89 17.29 31.79
C THR A 70 -16.04 17.15 32.79
N ASP A 71 -16.60 18.27 33.21
CA ASP A 71 -17.74 18.38 34.15
C ASP A 71 -19.10 18.55 33.42
N LEU A 72 -19.10 18.35 32.10
CA LEU A 72 -20.26 18.49 31.23
C LEU A 72 -20.91 17.13 30.95
N ASN A 73 -22.23 17.11 30.82
CA ASN A 73 -22.96 15.94 30.36
C ASN A 73 -23.17 15.93 28.84
N LEU A 74 -23.62 14.79 28.31
CA LEU A 74 -23.83 14.58 26.88
C LEU A 74 -24.77 15.61 26.24
N ALA A 75 -25.88 15.95 26.90
CA ALA A 75 -26.87 16.90 26.39
C ALA A 75 -26.31 18.32 26.29
N GLN A 76 -25.47 18.74 27.24
CA GLN A 76 -24.79 20.03 27.20
C GLN A 76 -23.84 20.12 26.00
N LEU A 77 -23.11 19.05 25.71
CA LEU A 77 -22.19 18.98 24.57
C LEU A 77 -22.93 18.94 23.24
N GLN A 78 -23.96 18.09 23.11
CA GLN A 78 -24.79 18.01 21.91
C GLN A 78 -25.43 19.37 21.58
N ASN A 79 -25.97 20.07 22.59
CA ASN A 79 -26.51 21.41 22.37
C ASN A 79 -25.42 22.43 21.98
N ARG A 80 -24.20 22.30 22.51
CA ARG A 80 -23.11 23.19 22.12
C ARG A 80 -22.64 22.95 20.69
N PHE A 81 -22.55 21.69 20.29
CA PHE A 81 -22.05 21.26 18.97
C PHE A 81 -23.13 21.20 17.89
N LYS A 82 -24.37 21.60 18.17
CA LYS A 82 -25.51 21.49 17.24
C LYS A 82 -25.30 22.11 15.85
N ASN A 83 -24.48 23.16 15.77
CA ASN A 83 -24.19 23.86 14.52
C ASN A 83 -23.00 23.24 13.77
N LEU A 84 -22.15 22.45 14.42
CA LEU A 84 -20.97 21.84 13.82
C LEU A 84 -21.38 20.92 12.66
N ARG A 85 -20.64 20.94 11.55
CA ARG A 85 -20.81 20.08 10.38
C ARG A 85 -19.47 19.58 9.86
N LYS A 86 -18.40 20.36 10.09
CA LYS A 86 -17.03 20.01 9.72
C LYS A 86 -16.08 20.40 10.85
N LEU A 87 -15.22 19.47 11.24
CA LEU A 87 -14.13 19.71 12.16
C LEU A 87 -12.80 19.55 11.43
N TYR A 88 -12.02 20.62 11.38
CA TYR A 88 -10.65 20.64 10.89
C TYR A 88 -9.71 20.50 12.09
N GLY A 89 -9.23 19.28 12.32
CA GLY A 89 -8.48 18.91 13.52
C GLY A 89 -8.82 17.50 13.97
N GLY A 90 -9.02 17.27 15.26
CA GLY A 90 -9.32 15.92 15.75
C GLY A 90 -10.00 15.86 17.11
N ILE A 91 -10.27 14.62 17.52
CA ILE A 91 -11.11 14.28 18.67
C ILE A 91 -10.36 13.27 19.52
N ILE A 92 -10.22 13.58 20.81
CA ILE A 92 -9.61 12.71 21.81
C ILE A 92 -10.60 12.56 22.95
N ILE A 93 -11.00 11.32 23.22
CA ILE A 93 -11.89 10.97 24.32
C ILE A 93 -11.20 9.90 25.17
N GLU A 94 -10.71 10.28 26.34
CA GLU A 94 -9.90 9.39 27.15
C GLU A 94 -10.23 9.41 28.63
N ASN A 95 -10.05 8.27 29.32
CA ASN A 95 -10.20 8.16 30.77
C ASN A 95 -11.56 8.66 31.32
N THR A 96 -12.62 8.58 30.52
CA THR A 96 -13.96 9.02 30.95
C THR A 96 -14.71 7.90 31.67
N ASN A 97 -15.71 8.29 32.46
CA ASN A 97 -16.68 7.39 33.06
C ASN A 97 -17.97 7.25 32.23
N TRP A 98 -17.94 7.68 30.96
CA TRP A 98 -19.12 7.70 30.11
C TRP A 98 -19.43 6.31 29.53
N THR A 99 -20.71 6.07 29.29
CA THR A 99 -21.19 4.87 28.60
C THR A 99 -21.38 5.08 27.09
N SER A 100 -21.37 6.35 26.64
CA SER A 100 -21.57 6.76 25.25
C SER A 100 -20.68 7.94 24.90
N VAL A 101 -20.18 7.97 23.66
CA VAL A 101 -19.41 9.09 23.08
C VAL A 101 -20.20 9.86 22.02
N SER A 102 -21.51 9.71 21.98
CA SER A 102 -22.42 10.33 20.99
C SER A 102 -22.62 11.83 21.26
N ILE A 103 -21.52 12.58 21.28
CA ILE A 103 -21.45 14.00 21.64
C ILE A 103 -22.06 14.93 20.58
N PHE A 104 -22.39 14.39 19.41
CA PHE A 104 -23.03 15.11 18.32
C PHE A 104 -24.51 14.73 18.20
N PRO A 105 -25.38 15.64 17.73
CA PRO A 105 -26.78 15.34 17.43
C PRO A 105 -26.94 14.13 16.48
N THR A 106 -27.92 13.26 16.76
CA THR A 106 -28.12 11.94 16.12
C THR A 106 -28.51 11.93 14.63
N ASN A 107 -28.48 13.07 13.93
CA ASN A 107 -28.81 13.18 12.49
C ASN A 107 -27.79 14.05 11.74
N LEU A 108 -26.57 14.10 12.28
CA LEU A 108 -25.56 15.05 11.87
C LEU A 108 -24.32 14.32 11.39
N TYR A 109 -24.16 14.23 10.07
CA TYR A 109 -22.89 13.82 9.48
C TYR A 109 -21.84 14.90 9.74
N ILE A 110 -20.72 14.50 10.32
CA ILE A 110 -19.58 15.38 10.57
C ILE A 110 -18.41 14.92 9.74
N ASN A 111 -17.91 15.84 8.93
CA ASN A 111 -16.68 15.62 8.19
C ASN A 111 -15.50 15.92 9.12
N LEU A 112 -14.65 14.92 9.32
CA LEU A 112 -13.40 15.07 10.06
C LEU A 112 -12.23 15.10 9.09
N TYR A 113 -11.62 16.27 8.93
CA TYR A 113 -10.38 16.44 8.17
C TYR A 113 -9.20 16.14 9.10
N CYS A 114 -8.75 14.89 9.08
CA CYS A 114 -7.69 14.38 9.94
C CYS A 114 -6.27 14.66 9.40
N GLU A 115 -6.15 15.45 8.32
CA GLU A 115 -4.91 15.81 7.62
C GLU A 115 -3.75 16.22 8.53
N ASN A 116 -4.05 16.78 9.70
CA ASN A 116 -3.06 17.26 10.66
C ASN A 116 -3.32 16.78 12.09
N TYR A 117 -4.28 15.84 12.30
CA TYR A 117 -4.57 15.38 13.65
C TYR A 117 -5.29 14.03 13.75
N VAL A 118 -5.67 13.73 14.98
CA VAL A 118 -5.76 12.40 15.54
C VAL A 118 -7.19 12.13 16.00
N PHE A 119 -7.63 10.87 15.86
CA PHE A 119 -8.89 10.40 16.44
C PHE A 119 -8.63 9.30 17.44
N HIS A 120 -8.75 9.59 18.73
CA HIS A 120 -8.49 8.64 19.82
C HIS A 120 -9.70 8.47 20.73
N ILE A 121 -10.11 7.22 20.98
CA ILE A 121 -11.03 6.84 22.06
C ILE A 121 -10.32 5.82 22.95
N ARG A 122 -9.93 6.23 24.16
CA ARG A 122 -9.00 5.43 24.97
C ARG A 122 -9.36 5.29 26.44
N ASN A 123 -9.09 4.11 27.00
CA ASN A 123 -9.16 3.88 28.45
C ASN A 123 -10.53 4.24 29.08
N ASN A 124 -11.63 4.10 28.32
CA ASN A 124 -12.97 4.38 28.81
C ASN A 124 -13.61 3.08 29.30
N SER A 125 -13.46 2.79 30.60
CA SER A 125 -13.80 1.49 31.20
C SER A 125 -15.28 1.09 31.12
N LYS A 126 -16.19 2.07 30.95
CA LYS A 126 -17.65 1.88 30.90
C LYS A 126 -18.26 2.13 29.51
N LEU A 127 -17.44 2.48 28.52
CA LEU A 127 -17.93 2.85 27.20
C LEU A 127 -18.47 1.62 26.47
N THR A 128 -19.74 1.68 26.10
CA THR A 128 -20.44 0.63 25.34
C THR A 128 -20.98 1.13 24.00
N ASP A 129 -21.34 2.42 23.92
CA ASP A 129 -21.92 3.03 22.73
C ASP A 129 -20.89 3.89 21.98
N GLY A 130 -20.49 3.38 20.80
CA GLY A 130 -19.60 4.04 19.86
C GLY A 130 -20.30 4.68 18.66
N GLN A 131 -21.59 5.03 18.73
CA GLN A 131 -22.36 5.57 17.59
C GLN A 131 -21.66 6.75 16.88
N LEU A 132 -20.89 7.57 17.59
CA LEU A 132 -20.01 8.60 17.03
C LEU A 132 -19.20 8.11 15.81
N LEU A 133 -18.75 6.85 15.81
CA LEU A 133 -17.95 6.26 14.73
C LEU A 133 -18.71 6.16 13.40
N TRP A 134 -20.04 6.05 13.43
CA TRP A 134 -20.89 6.09 12.23
C TRP A 134 -21.14 7.51 11.73
N ASP A 135 -21.21 8.46 12.65
CA ASP A 135 -21.57 9.85 12.33
C ASP A 135 -20.42 10.63 11.66
N LEU A 136 -19.20 10.08 11.75
CA LEU A 136 -17.98 10.68 11.18
C LEU A 136 -17.72 10.16 9.76
N ASP A 137 -17.68 11.07 8.79
CA ASP A 137 -17.05 10.82 7.50
C ASP A 137 -15.60 11.29 7.54
N TRP A 138 -14.70 10.42 7.10
CA TRP A 138 -13.26 10.60 7.24
C TRP A 138 -12.69 11.18 5.96
N ILE A 139 -12.08 12.35 6.06
CA ILE A 139 -11.49 13.01 4.91
C ILE A 139 -9.97 13.00 5.08
N PRO A 140 -9.26 12.05 4.40
CA PRO A 140 -7.80 12.04 4.37
C PRO A 140 -7.25 13.19 3.54
N ASN A 141 -5.96 13.51 3.71
CA ASN A 141 -5.24 14.56 2.95
C ASN A 141 -5.29 14.31 1.41
N GLU A 142 -5.04 15.32 0.59
CA GLU A 142 -4.68 15.20 -0.84
C GLU A 142 -3.45 14.28 -1.09
N ASN A 143 -2.47 14.26 -0.19
CA ASN A 143 -1.37 13.27 -0.17
C ASN A 143 -1.79 11.89 0.38
N ARG A 144 -3.03 11.80 0.88
CA ARG A 144 -3.70 10.65 1.51
C ARG A 144 -2.81 9.87 2.48
N GLU A 145 -2.15 10.54 3.41
CA GLU A 145 -1.80 9.90 4.67
C GLU A 145 -3.09 9.56 5.43
N ASP A 146 -3.21 8.32 5.93
CA ASP A 146 -4.38 7.90 6.70
C ASP A 146 -4.58 8.73 7.96
N CYS A 147 -5.82 8.74 8.46
CA CYS A 147 -6.10 9.26 9.80
C CYS A 147 -5.37 8.41 10.86
N ASP A 148 -4.75 9.03 11.86
CA ASP A 148 -4.31 8.32 13.08
C ASP A 148 -5.54 7.97 13.92
N PHE A 149 -6.21 6.89 13.52
CA PHE A 149 -7.42 6.38 14.15
C PHE A 149 -7.07 5.31 15.19
N ARG A 150 -7.45 5.54 16.44
CA ARG A 150 -7.21 4.59 17.53
C ARG A 150 -8.40 4.48 18.48
N VAL A 151 -8.85 3.26 18.70
CA VAL A 151 -9.83 2.94 19.74
C VAL A 151 -9.22 1.85 20.60
N GLU A 152 -8.77 2.18 21.81
CA GLU A 152 -7.93 1.28 22.62
C GLU A 152 -8.37 1.22 24.09
N ASN A 153 -8.33 0.05 24.69
CA ASN A 153 -8.62 -0.17 26.11
C ASN A 153 -10.03 0.31 26.54
N ASN A 154 -11.04 0.06 25.72
CA ASN A 154 -12.46 0.29 26.05
C ASN A 154 -13.14 -1.09 26.21
N PRO A 155 -13.00 -1.77 27.37
CA PRO A 155 -13.28 -3.20 27.51
C PRO A 155 -14.75 -3.61 27.31
N GLN A 156 -15.68 -2.65 27.26
CA GLN A 156 -17.10 -2.88 27.03
C GLN A 156 -17.57 -2.45 25.63
N LEU A 157 -16.68 -1.88 24.80
CA LEU A 157 -17.00 -1.41 23.45
C LEU A 157 -16.70 -2.51 22.43
N ASP A 158 -17.71 -2.95 21.68
CA ASP A 158 -17.54 -3.86 20.55
C ASP A 158 -17.17 -3.05 19.29
N MET A 159 -15.89 -3.07 18.90
CA MET A 159 -15.47 -2.38 17.67
C MET A 159 -15.86 -3.13 16.39
N GLU A 160 -16.01 -4.46 16.43
CA GLU A 160 -16.21 -5.29 15.23
C GLU A 160 -17.41 -4.79 14.40
N TYR A 161 -18.49 -4.39 15.06
CA TYR A 161 -19.67 -3.79 14.46
C TYR A 161 -19.39 -2.51 13.65
N TYR A 162 -18.47 -1.67 14.11
CA TYR A 162 -18.16 -0.38 13.49
C TYR A 162 -17.14 -0.49 12.36
N CYS A 163 -16.24 -1.49 12.42
CA CYS A 163 -15.12 -1.63 11.48
C CYS A 163 -15.53 -1.98 10.04
N GLU A 164 -16.79 -2.41 9.87
CA GLU A 164 -17.40 -2.70 8.56
C GLU A 164 -18.34 -1.58 8.09
N SER A 165 -18.45 -0.48 8.83
CA SER A 165 -19.18 0.71 8.35
C SER A 165 -18.51 1.29 7.11
N GLU A 166 -19.31 1.81 6.17
CA GLU A 166 -18.82 2.45 4.95
C GLU A 166 -17.79 3.57 5.22
N ASN A 167 -17.92 4.24 6.36
CA ASN A 167 -17.04 5.34 6.76
C ASN A 167 -15.66 4.83 7.20
N LEU A 168 -15.58 3.83 8.08
CA LEU A 168 -14.31 3.24 8.51
C LEU A 168 -13.71 2.29 7.46
N GLU A 169 -14.51 1.80 6.52
CA GLU A 169 -14.04 0.96 5.43
C GLU A 169 -12.97 1.63 4.55
N LYS A 170 -12.99 2.97 4.47
CA LYS A 170 -12.05 3.79 3.71
C LYS A 170 -10.67 3.89 4.38
N LEU A 171 -10.57 3.64 5.69
CA LEU A 171 -9.33 3.74 6.45
C LEU A 171 -8.55 2.42 6.41
N LEU A 172 -7.23 2.54 6.26
CA LEU A 172 -6.29 1.43 6.16
C LEU A 172 -5.49 1.25 7.47
N LYS A 173 -5.17 2.35 8.15
CA LYS A 173 -4.38 2.45 9.37
C LYS A 173 -5.25 2.63 10.61
N ILE A 174 -6.06 1.62 10.89
CA ILE A 174 -6.91 1.56 12.09
C ILE A 174 -6.18 0.79 13.20
N ARG A 175 -6.07 1.38 14.40
CA ARG A 175 -5.62 0.65 15.58
C ARG A 175 -6.76 0.38 16.54
N THR A 176 -7.01 -0.89 16.80
CA THR A 176 -7.95 -1.32 17.84
C THR A 176 -7.32 -2.39 18.71
N SER A 177 -7.30 -2.18 20.02
CA SER A 177 -6.75 -3.14 20.99
C SER A 177 -7.42 -2.99 22.35
N GLY A 178 -7.49 -4.06 23.15
CA GLY A 178 -8.05 -3.99 24.51
C GLY A 178 -9.54 -3.62 24.62
N ASN A 179 -10.28 -3.62 23.50
CA ASN A 179 -11.74 -3.45 23.49
C ASN A 179 -12.45 -4.81 23.63
N LEU A 180 -13.79 -4.79 23.80
CA LEU A 180 -14.59 -6.03 23.89
C LEU A 180 -14.38 -6.93 22.66
N LYS A 181 -14.36 -6.30 21.48
CA LYS A 181 -13.84 -6.86 20.23
C LYS A 181 -13.11 -5.78 19.46
N ASN A 182 -12.20 -6.19 18.58
CA ASN A 182 -11.38 -5.31 17.75
C ASN A 182 -11.67 -5.56 16.26
N CYS A 183 -11.27 -4.64 15.38
CA CYS A 183 -11.54 -4.73 13.94
C CYS A 183 -10.87 -5.92 13.25
N GLY A 184 -9.72 -6.34 13.77
CA GLY A 184 -8.79 -7.27 13.14
C GLY A 184 -7.41 -7.13 13.77
N CYS A 185 -6.42 -7.73 13.14
CA CYS A 185 -5.06 -7.77 13.69
C CYS A 185 -4.17 -6.67 13.09
N GLN A 186 -3.08 -6.34 13.78
CA GLN A 186 -2.19 -5.22 13.44
C GLN A 186 -0.98 -5.75 12.67
N GLY A 187 -1.02 -5.75 11.33
CA GLY A 187 0.02 -6.39 10.53
C GLY A 187 1.39 -5.71 10.61
N ASP A 188 1.47 -4.49 11.15
CA ASP A 188 2.71 -3.78 11.41
C ASP A 188 3.38 -4.15 12.75
N GLN A 189 2.73 -4.98 13.57
CA GLN A 189 3.20 -5.41 14.90
C GLN A 189 3.63 -6.89 14.93
N ILE A 190 3.79 -7.51 13.76
CA ILE A 190 4.23 -8.90 13.66
C ILE A 190 5.70 -9.00 14.00
N THR A 191 6.02 -9.87 14.96
CA THR A 191 7.37 -10.29 15.32
C THR A 191 7.38 -11.81 15.44
N SER A 192 8.56 -12.44 15.52
CA SER A 192 8.64 -13.89 15.78
C SER A 192 7.85 -14.32 17.02
N GLU A 193 7.76 -13.47 18.03
CA GLU A 193 7.03 -13.74 19.29
C GLU A 193 5.51 -13.63 19.13
N THR A 194 5.02 -12.66 18.35
CA THR A 194 3.59 -12.40 18.20
C THR A 194 2.95 -13.20 17.07
N LEU A 195 3.74 -13.62 16.08
CA LEU A 195 3.30 -14.34 14.87
C LEU A 195 2.36 -15.54 15.15
N PRO A 196 2.61 -16.43 16.14
CA PRO A 196 1.71 -17.56 16.41
C PRO A 196 0.26 -17.16 16.73
N SER A 197 0.06 -15.97 17.32
CA SER A 197 -1.27 -15.47 17.68
C SER A 197 -2.13 -15.08 16.47
N TYR A 198 -1.52 -14.90 15.29
CA TYR A 198 -2.21 -14.46 14.08
C TYR A 198 -3.09 -15.53 13.43
N SER A 199 -3.00 -16.79 13.89
CA SER A 199 -3.83 -17.91 13.41
C SER A 199 -5.33 -17.67 13.54
N LYS A 200 -5.77 -16.73 14.41
CA LYS A 200 -7.17 -16.36 14.60
C LYS A 200 -7.61 -15.16 13.74
N CYS A 201 -6.68 -14.54 13.03
CA CYS A 201 -6.94 -13.34 12.26
C CYS A 201 -7.41 -13.71 10.85
N THR A 202 -8.34 -12.94 10.30
CA THR A 202 -8.77 -13.02 8.89
C THR A 202 -8.55 -11.71 8.14
N LYS A 203 -8.34 -10.61 8.87
CA LYS A 203 -8.15 -9.26 8.34
C LYS A 203 -6.96 -8.59 9.04
N LEU A 204 -6.07 -7.98 8.26
CA LEU A 204 -4.96 -7.17 8.75
C LEU A 204 -5.21 -5.69 8.46
N PHE A 205 -4.95 -4.85 9.45
CA PHE A 205 -4.86 -3.40 9.33
C PHE A 205 -3.42 -2.95 9.46
N ASN A 206 -3.11 -1.75 8.95
CA ASN A 206 -1.76 -1.20 8.87
C ASN A 206 -0.81 -2.07 8.02
N GLY A 207 -1.35 -2.77 7.03
CA GLY A 207 -0.59 -3.56 6.07
C GLY A 207 -0.18 -4.92 6.60
N LEU A 208 0.87 -5.48 6.00
CA LEU A 208 1.56 -6.68 6.44
C LEU A 208 3.06 -6.36 6.48
N LYS A 209 3.67 -6.39 7.66
CA LYS A 209 5.10 -6.15 7.82
C LYS A 209 5.81 -7.38 8.37
N LEU A 210 6.63 -7.98 7.53
CA LEU A 210 7.51 -9.08 7.89
C LEU A 210 8.96 -8.64 7.65
N SER A 211 9.53 -7.98 8.65
CA SER A 211 10.87 -7.40 8.57
C SER A 211 11.78 -8.01 9.62
N ASN A 212 12.94 -8.55 9.19
CA ASN A 212 13.93 -9.16 10.08
C ASN A 212 13.37 -10.32 10.93
N ILE A 213 12.41 -11.08 10.40
CA ILE A 213 11.87 -12.27 11.06
C ILE A 213 12.79 -13.47 10.75
N THR A 214 13.44 -13.97 11.80
CA THR A 214 14.41 -15.08 11.69
C THR A 214 13.78 -16.45 11.93
N ASP A 215 12.74 -16.52 12.79
CA ASP A 215 11.99 -17.75 13.06
C ASP A 215 10.69 -17.75 12.26
N LEU A 216 10.64 -18.59 11.23
CA LEU A 216 9.49 -18.74 10.32
C LEU A 216 8.65 -19.98 10.66
N SER A 217 8.93 -20.68 11.76
CA SER A 217 8.22 -21.92 12.15
C SER A 217 6.70 -21.73 12.28
N SER A 218 6.27 -20.51 12.61
CA SER A 218 4.87 -20.15 12.79
C SER A 218 4.29 -19.30 11.66
N LEU A 219 4.97 -19.20 10.50
CA LEU A 219 4.52 -18.38 9.37
C LEU A 219 3.13 -18.81 8.84
N SER A 220 2.79 -20.08 8.97
CA SER A 220 1.46 -20.62 8.64
C SER A 220 0.33 -20.01 9.48
N ALA A 221 0.62 -19.32 10.58
CA ALA A 221 -0.37 -18.55 11.33
C ALA A 221 -1.04 -17.45 10.47
N LEU A 222 -0.40 -17.02 9.38
CA LEU A 222 -0.96 -16.04 8.44
C LEU A 222 -1.87 -16.65 7.36
N SER A 223 -1.96 -17.98 7.27
CA SER A 223 -2.74 -18.67 6.22
C SER A 223 -4.23 -18.33 6.22
N ASN A 224 -4.80 -17.89 7.35
CA ASN A 224 -6.22 -17.51 7.44
C ASN A 224 -6.51 -16.07 6.98
N ILE A 225 -5.47 -15.27 6.68
CA ILE A 225 -5.64 -13.88 6.23
C ILE A 225 -6.31 -13.85 4.86
N ARG A 226 -7.46 -13.17 4.79
CA ARG A 226 -8.26 -12.98 3.57
C ARG A 226 -8.21 -11.56 3.06
N GLU A 227 -8.01 -10.58 3.95
CA GLU A 227 -7.97 -9.17 3.61
C GLU A 227 -6.79 -8.47 4.28
N ILE A 228 -6.02 -7.71 3.49
CA ILE A 228 -4.96 -6.83 3.99
C ILE A 228 -5.31 -5.38 3.62
N ARG A 229 -5.35 -4.50 4.64
CA ARG A 229 -5.53 -3.06 4.46
C ARG A 229 -4.23 -2.33 4.78
N GLY A 230 -3.61 -1.75 3.78
CA GLY A 230 -2.31 -1.08 3.84
C GLY A 230 -1.24 -1.81 3.02
N ASP A 231 0.00 -1.37 3.20
CA ASP A 231 1.13 -1.80 2.38
C ASP A 231 1.63 -3.19 2.78
N ILE A 232 2.19 -3.94 1.84
CA ILE A 232 2.83 -5.23 2.12
C ILE A 232 4.35 -5.04 2.08
N ASP A 233 5.03 -5.19 3.21
CA ASP A 233 6.48 -5.03 3.33
C ASP A 233 7.12 -6.31 3.90
N ILE A 234 7.75 -7.09 3.04
CA ILE A 234 8.47 -8.31 3.40
C ILE A 234 9.93 -8.11 3.03
N GLN A 235 10.77 -7.98 4.05
CA GLN A 235 12.18 -7.67 3.83
C GLN A 235 13.12 -8.28 4.84
N ASN A 236 14.32 -8.65 4.37
CA ASN A 236 15.38 -9.20 5.21
C ASN A 236 14.91 -10.46 5.97
N THR A 237 14.34 -11.42 5.24
CA THR A 237 13.81 -12.68 5.80
C THR A 237 14.27 -13.88 4.98
N SER A 238 14.20 -15.08 5.55
CA SER A 238 14.50 -16.34 4.86
C SER A 238 13.27 -16.98 4.19
N ILE A 239 12.23 -16.19 3.90
CA ILE A 239 11.00 -16.67 3.24
C ILE A 239 11.32 -17.12 1.81
N GLN A 240 10.79 -18.28 1.42
CA GLN A 240 11.04 -18.94 0.13
C GLN A 240 9.86 -18.89 -0.85
N ASN A 241 8.64 -18.67 -0.37
CA ASN A 241 7.44 -18.59 -1.21
C ASN A 241 6.32 -17.83 -0.48
N LEU A 242 5.21 -17.57 -1.17
CA LEU A 242 4.07 -16.81 -0.67
C LEU A 242 2.88 -17.69 -0.24
N THR A 243 3.07 -19.00 -0.08
CA THR A 243 1.99 -19.95 0.26
C THR A 243 1.22 -19.58 1.54
N PHE A 244 1.88 -18.90 2.49
CA PHE A 244 1.24 -18.40 3.71
C PHE A 244 0.18 -17.30 3.46
N LEU A 245 0.08 -16.76 2.24
CA LEU A 245 -0.93 -15.80 1.79
C LEU A 245 -1.87 -16.37 0.71
N GLU A 246 -1.89 -17.68 0.49
CA GLU A 246 -2.71 -18.32 -0.57
C GLU A 246 -4.20 -17.94 -0.49
N ASN A 247 -4.72 -17.75 0.73
CA ASN A 247 -6.12 -17.43 1.00
C ASN A 247 -6.45 -15.94 0.94
N MET A 248 -5.48 -15.07 0.62
CA MET A 248 -5.74 -13.65 0.44
C MET A 248 -6.69 -13.44 -0.74
N LEU A 249 -7.81 -12.74 -0.51
CA LEU A 249 -8.85 -12.48 -1.52
C LEU A 249 -8.97 -11.00 -1.84
N ARG A 250 -8.60 -10.13 -0.90
CA ARG A 250 -8.78 -8.70 -1.01
C ARG A 250 -7.55 -7.98 -0.49
N TRP A 251 -7.16 -6.95 -1.21
CA TRP A 251 -6.19 -5.99 -0.74
C TRP A 251 -6.77 -4.58 -0.91
N LYS A 252 -6.53 -3.72 0.09
CA LYS A 252 -6.89 -2.31 0.04
C LYS A 252 -5.66 -1.49 0.37
N GLY A 253 -5.21 -0.66 -0.55
CA GLY A 253 -4.14 0.31 -0.30
C GLY A 253 -4.54 1.73 -0.65
N PHE A 254 -3.64 2.66 -0.38
CA PHE A 254 -3.78 4.02 -0.87
C PHE A 254 -3.74 4.00 -2.38
N GLN A 255 -4.66 4.69 -3.03
CA GLN A 255 -4.59 4.98 -4.46
C GLN A 255 -4.10 6.42 -4.63
N ASN A 256 -2.81 6.58 -4.92
CA ASN A 256 -2.20 7.88 -5.21
C ASN A 256 -2.16 8.10 -6.73
N PHE A 257 -2.98 9.06 -7.19
CA PHE A 257 -3.16 9.39 -8.60
C PHE A 257 -1.94 10.07 -9.26
N LEU A 258 -1.01 10.62 -8.47
CA LEU A 258 0.11 11.44 -8.98
C LEU A 258 1.50 10.78 -8.92
N HIS A 259 1.75 9.89 -7.96
CA HIS A 259 3.09 9.29 -7.75
C HIS A 259 3.15 7.77 -7.92
N GLY A 260 2.01 7.14 -8.19
CA GLY A 260 1.86 5.70 -8.15
C GLY A 260 1.97 5.20 -6.72
N SER A 261 0.99 4.42 -6.32
CA SER A 261 0.98 3.82 -5.00
C SER A 261 2.10 2.81 -4.86
N ILE A 262 2.95 2.99 -3.87
CA ILE A 262 3.79 1.92 -3.35
C ILE A 262 2.86 0.94 -2.64
N ILE A 263 2.87 -0.34 -3.04
CA ILE A 263 1.82 -1.29 -2.65
C ILE A 263 2.40 -2.59 -2.08
N ALA A 264 3.53 -3.06 -2.59
CA ALA A 264 4.28 -4.17 -2.01
C ALA A 264 5.80 -4.00 -2.15
N ASN A 265 6.54 -4.52 -1.20
CA ASN A 265 8.00 -4.56 -1.17
C ASN A 265 8.45 -5.98 -0.79
N PHE A 266 9.13 -6.66 -1.70
CA PHE A 266 9.77 -7.96 -1.47
C PHE A 266 11.27 -7.78 -1.70
N GLU A 267 12.03 -7.70 -0.62
CA GLU A 267 13.45 -7.33 -0.68
C GLU A 267 14.31 -8.21 0.21
N ASN A 268 15.51 -8.60 -0.23
CA ASN A 268 16.47 -9.37 0.57
C ASN A 268 15.83 -10.62 1.21
N LEU A 269 15.12 -11.38 0.37
CA LEU A 269 14.49 -12.65 0.73
C LEU A 269 15.47 -13.82 0.57
N HIS A 270 15.00 -15.06 0.77
CA HIS A 270 15.84 -16.22 0.51
C HIS A 270 16.32 -16.24 -0.95
N PRO A 271 17.56 -16.68 -1.26
CA PRO A 271 18.06 -16.74 -2.65
C PRO A 271 17.22 -17.62 -3.60
N GLU A 272 16.54 -18.61 -3.05
CA GLU A 272 15.59 -19.48 -3.77
C GLU A 272 14.13 -19.02 -3.65
N PHE A 273 13.88 -17.78 -3.20
CA PHE A 273 12.55 -17.22 -3.22
C PHE A 273 12.03 -17.16 -4.65
N CYS A 274 10.90 -17.81 -4.89
CA CYS A 274 10.23 -17.78 -6.18
C CYS A 274 8.72 -17.59 -6.00
N VAL A 275 8.10 -17.06 -7.06
CA VAL A 275 6.65 -16.87 -7.17
C VAL A 275 6.19 -17.58 -8.44
N THR A 276 5.16 -18.40 -8.34
CA THR A 276 4.54 -19.11 -9.47
C THR A 276 3.79 -18.15 -10.38
N ILE A 277 3.43 -18.57 -11.59
CA ILE A 277 2.63 -17.74 -12.50
C ILE A 277 1.22 -17.53 -11.95
N GLU A 278 0.62 -18.56 -11.34
CA GLU A 278 -0.65 -18.46 -10.60
C GLU A 278 -0.62 -17.36 -9.52
N GLU A 279 0.42 -17.35 -8.67
CA GLU A 279 0.57 -16.31 -7.64
C GLU A 279 0.78 -14.91 -8.25
N ILE A 280 1.53 -14.80 -9.36
CA ILE A 280 1.71 -13.55 -10.10
C ILE A 280 0.37 -13.04 -10.67
N LEU A 281 -0.47 -13.93 -11.20
CA LEU A 281 -1.79 -13.57 -11.70
C LEU A 281 -2.68 -13.06 -10.57
N LYS A 282 -2.62 -13.69 -9.40
CA LYS A 282 -3.35 -13.22 -8.22
C LYS A 282 -2.88 -11.83 -7.76
N ILE A 283 -1.58 -11.58 -7.78
CA ILE A 283 -0.99 -10.26 -7.54
C ILE A 283 -1.53 -9.23 -8.55
N PHE A 284 -1.63 -9.61 -9.82
CA PHE A 284 -2.16 -8.78 -10.90
C PHE A 284 -3.66 -8.47 -10.73
N GLU A 285 -4.47 -9.47 -10.37
CA GLU A 285 -5.91 -9.32 -10.07
C GLU A 285 -6.16 -8.40 -8.88
N LEU A 286 -5.31 -8.49 -7.84
CA LEU A 286 -5.33 -7.61 -6.68
C LEU A 286 -4.78 -6.20 -6.98
N GLN A 287 -4.33 -5.96 -8.22
CA GLN A 287 -3.77 -4.68 -8.68
C GLN A 287 -2.55 -4.20 -7.89
N LEU A 288 -1.81 -5.13 -7.28
CA LEU A 288 -0.62 -4.82 -6.51
C LEU A 288 0.47 -4.21 -7.40
N SER A 289 1.20 -3.24 -6.86
CA SER A 289 2.35 -2.60 -7.50
C SER A 289 3.57 -2.72 -6.61
N PHE A 290 4.74 -2.97 -7.20
CA PHE A 290 5.96 -3.22 -6.42
C PHE A 290 6.91 -2.04 -6.45
N VAL A 291 7.50 -1.76 -5.29
CA VAL A 291 8.72 -0.95 -5.20
C VAL A 291 9.91 -1.81 -5.59
N HIS A 292 10.13 -2.89 -4.83
CA HIS A 292 11.11 -3.91 -5.12
C HIS A 292 10.41 -5.28 -5.19
N PHE A 293 10.81 -6.08 -6.17
CA PHE A 293 10.35 -7.47 -6.34
C PHE A 293 11.58 -8.35 -6.56
N HIS A 294 12.27 -8.69 -5.46
CA HIS A 294 13.42 -9.60 -5.48
C HIS A 294 12.97 -11.06 -5.44
N GLY A 295 12.53 -11.58 -6.59
CA GLY A 295 12.07 -12.95 -6.71
C GLY A 295 12.24 -13.57 -8.08
N LYS A 296 12.42 -14.90 -8.09
CA LYS A 296 12.43 -15.72 -9.30
C LYS A 296 11.00 -16.12 -9.68
N VAL A 297 10.81 -16.55 -10.92
CA VAL A 297 9.60 -17.28 -11.30
C VAL A 297 9.85 -18.77 -11.02
N CYS A 298 8.94 -19.44 -10.33
CA CYS A 298 9.07 -20.88 -10.07
C CYS A 298 8.95 -21.69 -11.38
N ASP A 299 9.52 -22.90 -11.41
CA ASP A 299 9.37 -23.80 -12.57
C ASP A 299 7.92 -24.24 -12.77
N GLU A 300 7.22 -24.44 -11.65
CA GLU A 300 5.79 -24.74 -11.60
C GLU A 300 4.97 -23.50 -11.98
N THR A 301 4.03 -23.69 -12.92
CA THR A 301 3.17 -22.61 -13.40
C THR A 301 1.98 -22.37 -12.48
N GLY A 302 1.39 -23.43 -11.92
CA GLY A 302 0.12 -23.38 -11.19
C GLY A 302 -1.09 -23.37 -12.14
N ASP A 303 -2.28 -23.11 -11.59
CA ASP A 303 -3.52 -22.94 -12.35
C ASP A 303 -3.63 -21.50 -12.90
N ILE A 304 -3.68 -21.37 -14.22
CA ILE A 304 -3.84 -20.08 -14.91
C ILE A 304 -5.17 -19.97 -15.65
N GLY A 305 -6.08 -20.94 -15.42
CA GLY A 305 -7.36 -21.05 -16.12
C GLY A 305 -7.17 -21.15 -17.64
N ASP A 306 -7.93 -20.35 -18.38
CA ASP A 306 -7.89 -20.31 -19.85
C ASP A 306 -6.81 -19.37 -20.40
N LEU A 307 -6.00 -18.75 -19.54
CA LEU A 307 -4.98 -17.79 -19.97
C LEU A 307 -3.84 -18.48 -20.71
N ILE A 308 -3.33 -17.80 -21.74
CA ILE A 308 -2.26 -18.34 -22.57
C ILE A 308 -0.92 -17.73 -22.17
N LEU A 309 -0.11 -18.54 -21.48
CA LEU A 309 1.29 -18.25 -21.16
C LEU A 309 2.22 -18.65 -22.30
N CYS A 310 2.97 -17.68 -22.80
CA CYS A 310 3.98 -17.88 -23.82
C CYS A 310 5.38 -17.61 -23.27
N ARG A 311 6.28 -18.59 -23.37
CA ARG A 311 7.70 -18.39 -23.09
C ARG A 311 8.35 -17.79 -24.32
N PHE A 312 8.88 -16.58 -24.20
CA PHE A 312 9.45 -15.87 -25.34
C PHE A 312 10.73 -16.55 -25.82
N LYS A 313 10.87 -16.67 -27.14
CA LYS A 313 12.07 -17.18 -27.82
C LYS A 313 12.47 -16.29 -28.98
N SER A 314 11.50 -15.95 -29.81
CA SER A 314 11.59 -15.01 -30.93
C SER A 314 10.18 -14.58 -31.34
N MET A 315 10.06 -13.46 -32.05
CA MET A 315 8.77 -13.00 -32.58
C MET A 315 8.17 -13.97 -33.61
N ASN A 316 9.00 -14.66 -34.39
CA ASN A 316 8.54 -15.67 -35.34
C ASN A 316 7.88 -16.88 -34.64
N GLU A 317 8.49 -17.37 -33.55
CA GLU A 317 7.96 -18.51 -32.78
C GLU A 317 6.82 -18.15 -31.83
N LEU A 318 6.63 -16.86 -31.52
CA LEU A 318 5.56 -16.41 -30.63
C LEU A 318 4.18 -16.72 -31.24
N PRO A 319 3.26 -17.36 -30.50
CA PRO A 319 1.86 -17.50 -30.92
C PRO A 319 1.13 -16.16 -31.05
N ASN A 320 0.03 -16.12 -31.82
CA ASN A 320 -0.73 -14.88 -32.08
C ASN A 320 -1.69 -14.50 -30.95
N ASN A 321 -1.88 -15.35 -29.95
CA ASN A 321 -2.90 -15.25 -28.90
C ASN A 321 -2.30 -15.27 -27.49
N CYS A 322 -1.03 -14.89 -27.36
CA CYS A 322 -0.35 -14.83 -26.06
C CYS A 322 -0.93 -13.71 -25.21
N GLN A 323 -1.41 -14.06 -24.02
CA GLN A 323 -1.91 -13.08 -23.04
C GLN A 323 -0.85 -12.74 -21.99
N ILE A 324 0.00 -13.71 -21.66
CA ILE A 324 1.10 -13.56 -20.72
C ILE A 324 2.39 -13.93 -21.45
N ILE A 325 3.41 -13.08 -21.37
CA ILE A 325 4.74 -13.39 -21.89
C ILE A 325 5.75 -13.48 -20.75
N LEU A 326 6.54 -14.55 -20.78
CA LEU A 326 7.64 -14.79 -19.85
C LEU A 326 8.99 -14.82 -20.60
N GLY A 327 9.91 -13.94 -20.20
CA GLY A 327 11.29 -13.87 -20.71
C GLY A 327 11.56 -12.75 -21.71
N ASP A 328 12.86 -12.54 -22.01
CA ASP A 328 13.41 -11.33 -22.63
C ASP A 328 12.70 -10.96 -23.95
N PHE A 329 11.92 -9.89 -23.95
CA PHE A 329 11.12 -9.52 -25.11
C PHE A 329 11.91 -8.67 -26.12
N VAL A 330 12.36 -9.31 -27.20
CA VAL A 330 13.26 -8.72 -28.22
C VAL A 330 12.62 -8.75 -29.61
N ILE A 331 12.58 -7.60 -30.27
CA ILE A 331 12.12 -7.38 -31.64
C ILE A 331 13.30 -6.86 -32.47
N GLU A 332 13.84 -7.70 -33.34
CA GLU A 332 14.99 -7.38 -34.17
C GLU A 332 14.56 -7.10 -35.61
N LYS A 333 15.49 -6.59 -36.41
CA LYS A 333 15.30 -6.39 -37.85
C LYS A 333 14.76 -7.67 -38.51
N GLY A 334 13.60 -7.57 -39.16
CA GLY A 334 12.90 -8.69 -39.80
C GLY A 334 11.66 -9.15 -39.03
N ASP A 335 11.48 -8.73 -37.78
CA ASP A 335 10.33 -9.09 -36.95
C ASP A 335 9.12 -8.16 -37.13
N GLU A 336 9.21 -7.15 -38.00
CA GLU A 336 8.22 -6.08 -38.08
C GLU A 336 6.78 -6.57 -38.33
N ASP A 337 6.62 -7.59 -39.19
CA ASP A 337 5.30 -8.16 -39.53
C ASP A 337 4.71 -8.98 -38.38
N HIS A 338 5.53 -9.44 -37.43
CA HIS A 338 5.12 -10.21 -36.28
C HIS A 338 4.57 -9.35 -35.13
N PHE A 339 4.66 -8.02 -35.21
CA PHE A 339 4.08 -7.13 -34.20
C PHE A 339 2.57 -7.31 -34.04
N THR A 340 1.89 -7.79 -35.09
CA THR A 340 0.46 -8.14 -35.11
C THR A 340 0.05 -9.26 -34.17
N LYS A 341 1.01 -9.94 -33.52
CA LYS A 341 0.80 -11.02 -32.55
C LYS A 341 0.56 -10.56 -31.11
N LEU A 342 0.78 -9.28 -30.82
CA LEU A 342 0.69 -8.68 -29.49
C LEU A 342 -0.67 -8.07 -29.07
N PRO A 343 -1.75 -8.02 -29.89
CA PRO A 343 -3.02 -7.42 -29.47
C PRO A 343 -3.67 -7.99 -28.21
N ASP A 344 -3.36 -9.24 -27.83
CA ASP A 344 -3.95 -9.88 -26.64
C ASP A 344 -3.04 -9.81 -25.40
N LEU A 345 -1.83 -9.24 -25.53
CA LEU A 345 -0.84 -9.21 -24.48
C LEU A 345 -1.28 -8.29 -23.34
N THR A 346 -1.44 -8.83 -22.13
CA THR A 346 -1.88 -8.07 -20.94
C THR A 346 -0.82 -8.00 -19.84
N LEU A 347 0.04 -9.01 -19.75
CA LEU A 347 1.06 -9.14 -18.71
C LEU A 347 2.40 -9.59 -19.28
N ILE A 348 3.46 -8.91 -18.86
CA ILE A 348 4.84 -9.31 -19.11
C ILE A 348 5.54 -9.59 -17.79
N ILE A 349 6.24 -10.72 -17.74
CA ILE A 349 7.08 -11.14 -16.62
C ILE A 349 8.49 -11.32 -17.18
N ASP A 350 9.41 -10.42 -16.85
CA ASP A 350 10.68 -10.34 -17.58
C ASP A 350 11.94 -10.09 -16.72
N SER A 351 13.08 -10.30 -17.36
CA SER A 351 14.45 -9.92 -17.01
C SER A 351 14.90 -8.68 -17.78
N ASP A 352 15.90 -8.00 -17.22
CA ASP A 352 16.48 -6.76 -17.73
C ASP A 352 17.27 -6.94 -19.05
N PRO A 353 17.02 -6.15 -20.13
CA PRO A 353 15.97 -5.14 -20.28
C PRO A 353 14.62 -5.73 -20.74
N VAL A 354 13.52 -5.12 -20.29
CA VAL A 354 12.12 -5.59 -20.51
C VAL A 354 11.72 -5.58 -21.97
N PHE A 355 12.20 -4.60 -22.74
CA PHE A 355 11.92 -4.49 -24.17
C PHE A 355 13.19 -4.13 -24.91
N GLN A 356 13.39 -4.75 -26.07
CA GLN A 356 14.42 -4.35 -27.01
C GLN A 356 13.83 -4.31 -28.41
N ILE A 357 13.79 -3.13 -29.03
CA ILE A 357 13.34 -2.94 -30.40
C ILE A 357 14.51 -2.34 -31.18
N ILE A 358 15.10 -3.13 -32.08
CA ILE A 358 16.43 -2.82 -32.64
C ILE A 358 16.49 -3.05 -34.14
N GLY A 359 16.99 -2.06 -34.88
CA GLY A 359 17.29 -2.22 -36.31
C GLY A 359 16.07 -2.25 -37.22
N ASN A 360 14.86 -2.00 -36.70
CA ASN A 360 13.62 -2.09 -37.45
C ASN A 360 13.40 -0.83 -38.29
N LYS A 361 13.50 -0.98 -39.62
CA LYS A 361 13.34 0.15 -40.56
C LYS A 361 11.90 0.30 -41.03
N ASN A 362 11.09 -0.74 -40.90
CA ASN A 362 9.70 -0.74 -41.36
C ASN A 362 8.67 -0.59 -40.23
N LEU A 363 9.04 -0.90 -38.98
CA LEU A 363 8.14 -0.90 -37.84
C LEU A 363 7.69 0.52 -37.50
N LYS A 364 6.38 0.76 -37.53
CA LYS A 364 5.76 2.04 -37.18
C LYS A 364 4.87 1.87 -35.97
N ASN A 365 4.93 2.82 -35.04
CA ASN A 365 4.07 2.87 -33.85
C ASN A 365 4.07 1.55 -33.05
N PRO A 366 5.19 1.21 -32.37
CA PRO A 366 5.32 -0.01 -31.59
C PRO A 366 4.58 0.11 -30.24
N THR A 367 3.28 0.37 -30.30
CA THR A 367 2.41 0.52 -29.14
C THR A 367 1.69 -0.81 -28.86
N ILE A 368 1.68 -1.23 -27.60
CA ILE A 368 0.92 -2.38 -27.10
C ILE A 368 -0.21 -1.86 -26.21
N GLU A 369 -1.37 -1.63 -26.82
CA GLU A 369 -2.52 -0.98 -26.19
C GLU A 369 -3.17 -1.79 -25.06
N THR A 370 -2.99 -3.10 -25.04
CA THR A 370 -3.61 -4.02 -24.08
C THR A 370 -2.73 -4.30 -22.87
N LEU A 371 -1.46 -3.92 -22.90
CA LEU A 371 -0.52 -4.19 -21.81
C LEU A 371 -0.95 -3.45 -20.54
N TRP A 372 -1.19 -4.20 -19.47
CA TRP A 372 -1.76 -3.70 -18.21
C TRP A 372 -0.77 -3.74 -17.04
N SER A 373 0.22 -4.64 -17.11
CA SER A 373 1.27 -4.73 -16.09
C SER A 373 2.57 -5.30 -16.66
N ILE A 374 3.68 -4.81 -16.10
CA ILE A 374 5.02 -5.34 -16.30
C ILE A 374 5.57 -5.67 -14.92
N ILE A 375 5.99 -6.91 -14.72
CA ILE A 375 6.66 -7.37 -13.50
C ILE A 375 8.12 -7.68 -13.85
N THR A 376 9.02 -6.92 -13.25
CA THR A 376 10.47 -6.99 -13.48
C THR A 376 11.17 -7.62 -12.30
N ARG A 377 12.07 -8.58 -12.56
CA ARG A 377 12.79 -9.32 -11.50
C ARG A 377 13.96 -8.55 -10.86
N ASP A 378 14.56 -7.61 -11.59
CA ASP A 378 15.81 -6.92 -11.19
C ASP A 378 15.63 -5.40 -11.00
N GLU A 379 14.42 -4.95 -10.65
CA GLU A 379 13.98 -3.55 -10.45
C GLU A 379 14.07 -2.61 -11.66
N LYS A 380 14.98 -2.90 -12.59
CA LYS A 380 15.18 -2.15 -13.81
C LYS A 380 14.05 -2.39 -14.77
N ARG A 381 13.47 -1.28 -15.19
CA ARG A 381 12.37 -1.22 -16.16
C ARG A 381 12.87 -0.64 -17.47
N GLU A 382 14.01 -1.10 -17.95
CA GLU A 382 14.64 -0.53 -19.14
C GLU A 382 13.98 -1.03 -20.43
N ALA A 383 13.80 -0.13 -21.39
CA ALA A 383 13.33 -0.43 -22.73
C ALA A 383 14.27 0.20 -23.75
N VAL A 384 14.91 -0.64 -24.56
CA VAL A 384 15.94 -0.24 -25.53
C VAL A 384 15.29 -0.02 -26.90
N PHE A 385 15.48 1.16 -27.46
CA PHE A 385 15.12 1.51 -28.82
C PHE A 385 16.36 2.05 -29.54
N GLN A 386 16.89 1.29 -30.50
CA GLN A 386 18.11 1.67 -31.19
C GLN A 386 18.14 1.26 -32.66
N ASP A 387 18.74 2.11 -33.48
CA ASP A 387 18.94 1.89 -34.90
C ASP A 387 17.63 1.60 -35.66
N ASN A 388 16.49 2.11 -35.18
CA ASN A 388 15.21 1.96 -35.88
C ASN A 388 15.04 3.06 -36.93
N ARG A 389 13.81 3.24 -37.43
CA ARG A 389 13.43 4.38 -38.28
C ARG A 389 13.27 5.66 -37.43
N PRO A 390 13.61 6.85 -37.96
CA PRO A 390 13.55 8.12 -37.20
C PRO A 390 12.17 8.50 -36.64
N ASP A 391 11.09 8.03 -37.25
CA ASP A 391 9.69 8.31 -36.89
C ASP A 391 8.97 7.08 -36.31
N ILE A 392 9.70 6.16 -35.66
CA ILE A 392 9.13 4.95 -35.06
C ILE A 392 8.02 5.30 -34.04
N PHE A 393 8.20 6.39 -33.30
CA PHE A 393 7.16 7.04 -32.48
C PHE A 393 6.64 8.30 -33.18
N PRO A 394 5.43 8.29 -33.76
CA PRO A 394 4.88 9.44 -34.48
C PRO A 394 4.76 10.72 -33.64
N SER A 395 4.58 10.59 -32.32
CA SER A 395 4.51 11.72 -31.38
C SER A 395 5.87 12.32 -31.02
N GLY A 396 6.97 11.65 -31.36
CA GLY A 396 8.32 11.95 -30.87
C GLY A 396 8.56 11.57 -29.40
N VAL A 397 7.55 11.03 -28.71
CA VAL A 397 7.66 10.59 -27.31
C VAL A 397 7.81 9.08 -27.28
N CYS A 398 8.92 8.58 -26.74
CA CYS A 398 9.14 7.16 -26.54
C CYS A 398 8.15 6.59 -25.53
N ARG A 399 7.18 5.83 -26.03
CA ARG A 399 6.11 5.27 -25.22
C ARG A 399 5.52 4.02 -25.86
N LEU A 400 5.62 2.91 -25.16
CA LEU A 400 5.15 1.59 -25.60
C LEU A 400 3.67 1.35 -25.27
N VAL A 401 3.11 2.07 -24.30
CA VAL A 401 1.70 1.96 -23.89
C VAL A 401 1.05 3.34 -24.00
N THR A 402 0.09 3.51 -24.91
CA THR A 402 -0.58 4.79 -25.17
C THR A 402 -1.62 5.14 -24.11
N GLU A 403 -1.90 6.45 -24.00
CA GLU A 403 -3.00 6.94 -23.18
C GLU A 403 -4.30 6.90 -23.99
N PHE A 404 -5.22 5.99 -23.65
CA PHE A 404 -6.57 5.99 -24.22
C PHE A 404 -7.33 7.24 -23.77
N TYR A 405 -7.84 8.03 -24.72
CA TYR A 405 -8.92 9.02 -24.55
C TYR A 405 -8.97 9.78 -23.21
N GLY A 406 -7.82 10.29 -22.74
CA GLY A 406 -7.76 11.28 -21.67
C GLY A 406 -7.67 10.78 -20.21
N SER A 407 -7.65 9.46 -19.93
CA SER A 407 -7.14 8.99 -18.62
C SER A 407 -6.86 7.48 -18.62
N VAL A 408 -5.58 7.10 -18.60
CA VAL A 408 -5.17 5.76 -18.15
C VAL A 408 -5.24 5.76 -16.62
N PRO A 409 -5.82 4.73 -15.98
CA PRO A 409 -5.76 4.58 -14.54
C PRO A 409 -4.31 4.73 -14.04
N ALA A 410 -4.07 5.59 -13.04
CA ALA A 410 -2.72 5.96 -12.62
C ALA A 410 -1.88 4.75 -12.19
N ASP A 411 -2.53 3.71 -11.67
CA ASP A 411 -1.97 2.42 -11.32
C ASP A 411 -1.48 1.65 -12.56
N ARG A 412 -2.22 1.65 -13.68
CA ARG A 412 -1.74 1.08 -14.94
C ARG A 412 -0.51 1.82 -15.45
N LYS A 413 -0.52 3.17 -15.41
CA LYS A 413 0.63 4.00 -15.81
C LYS A 413 1.89 3.64 -15.00
N TYR A 414 1.74 3.39 -13.70
CA TYR A 414 2.83 2.95 -12.85
C TYR A 414 3.31 1.54 -13.21
N ARG A 415 2.40 0.56 -13.31
CA ARG A 415 2.74 -0.84 -13.57
C ARG A 415 3.36 -1.07 -14.95
N THR A 416 3.05 -0.23 -15.93
CA THR A 416 3.64 -0.29 -17.28
C THR A 416 4.76 0.73 -17.51
N ARG A 417 5.24 1.42 -16.47
CA ARG A 417 6.31 2.41 -16.66
C ARG A 417 7.59 1.71 -17.11
N LEU A 418 8.30 2.38 -18.01
CA LEU A 418 9.59 1.96 -18.53
C LEU A 418 10.53 3.18 -18.61
N ASN A 419 11.82 2.92 -18.41
CA ASN A 419 12.92 3.83 -18.66
C ASN A 419 13.40 3.58 -20.09
N TYR A 420 13.10 4.50 -21.00
CA TYR A 420 13.48 4.36 -22.41
C TYR A 420 14.93 4.81 -22.62
N ILE A 421 15.73 3.97 -23.28
CA ILE A 421 17.15 4.18 -23.58
C ILE A 421 17.47 3.74 -25.02
N GLY A 422 18.70 3.99 -25.49
CA GLY A 422 19.13 3.69 -26.85
C GLY A 422 18.95 4.88 -27.80
N GLY A 423 19.69 4.88 -28.91
CA GLY A 423 19.85 6.07 -29.77
C GLY A 423 18.55 6.66 -30.35
N ASP A 424 17.45 5.92 -30.37
CA ASP A 424 16.14 6.46 -30.80
C ASP A 424 15.38 7.17 -29.66
N CYS A 425 15.73 6.88 -28.40
CA CYS A 425 15.02 7.36 -27.21
C CYS A 425 15.93 8.03 -26.15
N GLY A 426 17.23 8.15 -26.43
CA GLY A 426 18.23 8.66 -25.50
C GLY A 426 19.65 8.42 -26.01
N GLU A 427 20.58 8.21 -25.09
CA GLU A 427 21.97 7.90 -25.42
C GLU A 427 22.11 6.50 -26.03
N TYR A 428 23.06 6.36 -26.95
CA TYR A 428 23.38 5.07 -27.58
C TYR A 428 23.87 4.07 -26.53
N VAL A 429 23.39 2.83 -26.61
CA VAL A 429 23.76 1.75 -25.67
C VAL A 429 24.35 0.56 -26.41
N GLN A 430 25.26 -0.16 -25.73
CA GLN A 430 25.80 -1.40 -26.24
C GLN A 430 24.76 -2.51 -26.08
N VAL A 431 24.15 -2.91 -27.18
CA VAL A 431 23.18 -4.01 -27.19
C VAL A 431 23.94 -5.32 -27.41
N LYS A 432 23.78 -6.27 -26.47
CA LYS A 432 24.20 -7.66 -26.70
C LYS A 432 23.25 -8.31 -27.71
N SER A 433 23.78 -8.94 -28.75
CA SER A 433 22.93 -9.69 -29.68
C SER A 433 22.22 -10.87 -29.00
N SER A 434 21.16 -11.38 -29.60
CA SER A 434 20.49 -12.64 -29.21
C SER A 434 21.47 -13.81 -29.01
N GLU A 435 22.49 -13.93 -29.86
CA GLU A 435 23.54 -14.95 -29.74
C GLU A 435 24.49 -14.70 -28.56
N ASP A 436 24.93 -13.45 -28.37
CA ASP A 436 25.80 -13.08 -27.25
C ASP A 436 25.14 -13.33 -25.90
N ARG A 437 23.81 -13.13 -25.81
CA ARG A 437 23.01 -13.44 -24.61
C ARG A 437 22.96 -14.93 -24.31
N LYS A 438 22.73 -15.78 -25.31
CA LYS A 438 22.71 -17.24 -25.15
C LYS A 438 24.06 -17.76 -24.66
N ILE A 439 25.16 -17.25 -25.24
CA ILE A 439 26.52 -17.59 -24.84
C ILE A 439 26.79 -17.12 -23.40
N TRP A 440 26.40 -15.89 -23.07
CA TRP A 440 26.55 -15.35 -21.70
C TRP A 440 25.74 -16.13 -20.67
N SER A 441 24.48 -16.46 -20.95
CA SER A 441 23.62 -17.26 -20.08
C SER A 441 24.23 -18.63 -19.82
N LEU A 442 24.69 -19.31 -20.88
CA LEU A 442 25.37 -20.61 -20.77
C LEU A 442 26.65 -20.52 -19.93
N LEU A 443 27.48 -19.50 -20.16
CA LEU A 443 28.71 -19.26 -19.39
C LEU A 443 28.41 -19.01 -17.91
N MET A 444 27.38 -18.23 -17.58
CA MET A 444 26.97 -17.95 -16.21
C MET A 444 26.39 -19.19 -15.51
N SER A 445 25.60 -20.01 -16.22
CA SER A 445 25.12 -21.29 -15.69
C SER A 445 26.27 -22.26 -15.39
N ILE A 446 27.30 -22.31 -16.25
CA ILE A 446 28.50 -23.11 -16.03
C ILE A 446 29.28 -22.58 -14.81
N LEU A 447 29.47 -21.26 -14.69
CA LEU A 447 30.13 -20.64 -13.55
C LEU A 447 29.39 -20.89 -12.22
N ALA A 448 28.07 -20.77 -12.21
CA ALA A 448 27.25 -21.07 -11.05
C ALA A 448 27.32 -22.56 -10.66
N ALA A 449 27.28 -23.46 -11.64
CA ALA A 449 27.47 -24.89 -11.40
C ALA A 449 28.86 -25.22 -10.85
N GLN A 450 29.91 -24.56 -11.34
CA GLN A 450 31.28 -24.71 -10.81
C GLN A 450 31.40 -24.21 -9.37
N LEU A 451 30.78 -23.07 -9.03
CA LEU A 451 30.75 -22.56 -7.66
C LEU A 451 30.00 -23.49 -6.69
N LEU A 452 28.94 -24.17 -7.15
CA LEU A 452 28.22 -25.19 -6.36
C LEU A 452 29.04 -26.48 -6.16
N VAL A 453 29.88 -26.85 -7.13
CA VAL A 453 30.77 -28.03 -7.04
C VAL A 453 31.99 -27.76 -6.15
N TYR A 454 32.57 -26.56 -6.22
CA TYR A 454 33.75 -26.18 -5.42
C TYR A 454 33.42 -25.59 -4.04
N GLY A 455 32.15 -25.26 -3.77
CA GLY A 455 31.69 -24.71 -2.49
C GLY A 455 31.31 -25.75 -1.42
N ARG A 456 31.40 -27.06 -1.69
CA ARG A 456 31.25 -28.08 -0.64
C ARG A 456 32.55 -28.19 0.16
N PRO A 457 32.57 -27.87 1.47
CA PRO A 457 33.72 -28.21 2.31
C PRO A 457 33.84 -29.73 2.34
N ASN A 458 35.04 -30.25 2.08
CA ASN A 458 35.36 -31.64 2.39
C ASN A 458 35.05 -31.88 3.88
N ARG A 459 34.38 -33.01 4.14
CA ARG A 459 34.04 -33.52 5.48
C ARG A 459 35.22 -33.53 6.44
#